data_AF-A0A0G2GBE2-F1
#
_entry.id   AF-A0A0G2GBE2-F1
#
_cell.length_a   1.000
_cell.length_b   1.000
_cell.length_c   1.000
_cell.angle_alpha   90.00
_cell.angle_beta   90.00
_cell.angle_gamma   90.00
#
_symmetry.space_group_name_H-M   'P 1'
#
loop_
_entity.id
_entity.type
_entity.pdbx_description
1 polymer ?
#
loop_
_entity_poly.entity_id
_entity_poly.type
_entity_poly.pdbx_seq_one_letter_code
_entity_poly.pdbx_strand_id
1 'polypeptide(L)'
;MAVWGYYALPDLPSTTRVHWLKPAEKELALERMRKAGKHLEEPFTLKGLQRILKKWHFWVYTAYYTFFICSENIGSYMNLWLKSLDRYSVSQINTYPTVINAITIVTTLCYGWVSDGLQVRAPIVYFSLTVCFFAATNLAVWDGVPFGLKWASFYLTGFAQGSGPVFLTMVNEHCAGDSLERKFILGTTNSVAYAFNAWIPLITYNTNYAPRFLVGNSVTAGLIVCAAATLTLAVWLQKRDAEAEGKDV
;
A
#
# COMPACT_ATOMS: atom_id res chain seq x y z
N MET A 1 12.52 18.90 6.24
CA MET A 1 12.37 17.71 5.38
C MET A 1 12.73 17.98 3.92
N ALA A 2 12.16 19.00 3.24
CA ALA A 2 12.43 19.26 1.81
C ALA A 2 13.89 19.62 1.45
N VAL A 3 14.56 20.48 2.24
CA VAL A 3 15.96 20.88 1.98
C VAL A 3 16.93 19.71 2.17
N TRP A 4 16.72 18.91 3.22
CA TRP A 4 17.50 17.70 3.45
C TRP A 4 17.23 16.64 2.39
N GLY A 5 15.98 16.49 1.92
CA GLY A 5 15.64 15.61 0.81
C GLY A 5 16.38 15.98 -0.47
N TYR A 6 16.47 17.27 -0.79
CA TYR A 6 17.22 17.76 -1.96
C TYR A 6 18.74 17.49 -1.87
N TYR A 7 19.31 17.55 -0.66
CA TYR A 7 20.74 17.32 -0.45
C TYR A 7 21.12 15.84 -0.29
N ALA A 8 20.25 15.05 0.34
CA ALA A 8 20.53 13.70 0.79
C ALA A 8 19.98 12.60 -0.12
N LEU A 9 18.86 12.82 -0.83
CA LEU A 9 18.28 11.78 -1.70
C LEU A 9 19.03 11.75 -3.04
N PRO A 10 19.75 10.66 -3.35
CA PRO A 10 20.29 10.47 -4.68
C PRO A 10 19.16 10.30 -5.70
N ASP A 11 19.17 11.14 -6.74
CA ASP A 11 18.43 10.84 -7.98
C ASP A 11 18.94 9.52 -8.59
N LEU A 12 18.34 9.10 -9.71
CA LEU A 12 18.78 7.90 -10.42
C LEU A 12 20.30 7.88 -10.62
N PRO A 13 20.98 6.73 -10.49
CA PRO A 13 22.43 6.62 -10.65
C PRO A 13 22.99 7.20 -11.95
N SER A 14 22.16 7.31 -13.00
CA SER A 14 22.50 7.93 -14.29
C SER A 14 22.58 9.46 -14.26
N THR A 15 21.84 10.12 -13.37
CA THR A 15 21.66 11.59 -13.32
C THR A 15 21.85 12.18 -11.92
N THR A 16 22.42 11.42 -10.98
CA THR A 16 22.64 11.83 -9.59
C THR A 16 23.44 13.14 -9.49
N ARG A 17 22.76 14.22 -9.08
CA ARG A 17 23.33 15.56 -8.79
C ARG A 17 23.99 15.67 -7.42
N VAL A 18 23.91 14.60 -6.64
CA VAL A 18 24.35 14.55 -5.25
C VAL A 18 25.88 14.50 -5.17
N HIS A 19 26.43 15.37 -4.31
CA HIS A 19 27.87 15.59 -4.15
C HIS A 19 28.56 14.56 -3.25
N TRP A 20 27.82 13.79 -2.44
CA TRP A 20 28.41 12.82 -1.51
C TRP A 20 28.74 11.46 -2.14
N LEU A 21 28.19 11.13 -3.32
CA LEU A 21 28.51 9.87 -4.03
C LEU A 21 29.78 10.03 -4.88
N LYS A 22 30.78 9.16 -4.66
CA LYS A 22 31.99 9.14 -5.49
C LYS A 22 31.68 8.59 -6.90
N PRO A 23 32.47 8.98 -7.93
CA PRO A 23 32.27 8.47 -9.29
C PRO A 23 32.29 6.93 -9.39
N ALA A 24 33.17 6.26 -8.63
CA ALA A 24 33.26 4.80 -8.59
C ALA A 24 32.00 4.14 -7.99
N GLU A 25 31.34 4.79 -7.02
CA GLU A 25 30.09 4.28 -6.42
C GLU A 25 28.92 4.45 -7.37
N LYS A 26 28.93 5.52 -8.19
CA LYS A 26 27.94 5.73 -9.26
C LYS A 26 28.05 4.65 -10.33
N GLU A 27 29.28 4.32 -10.75
CA GLU A 27 29.52 3.28 -11.74
C GLU A 27 29.11 1.89 -11.23
N LEU A 28 29.44 1.57 -9.97
CA LEU A 28 28.99 0.34 -9.31
C LEU A 28 27.45 0.25 -9.23
N ALA A 29 26.78 1.37 -8.93
CA ALA A 29 25.32 1.42 -8.90
C ALA A 29 24.69 1.21 -10.29
N LEU A 30 25.28 1.79 -11.34
CA LEU A 30 24.88 1.57 -12.73
C LEU A 30 25.08 0.11 -13.14
N GLU A 31 26.20 -0.51 -12.75
CA GLU A 31 26.47 -1.91 -13.02
C GLU A 31 25.46 -2.83 -12.32
N ARG A 32 25.07 -2.52 -11.08
CA ARG A 32 24.01 -3.24 -10.37
C ARG A 32 22.65 -3.10 -11.06
N MET A 33 22.31 -1.91 -11.56
CA MET A 33 21.07 -1.70 -12.32
C MET A 33 21.06 -2.50 -13.63
N ARG A 34 22.19 -2.56 -14.34
CA ARG A 34 22.36 -3.37 -15.55
C ARG A 34 22.27 -4.87 -15.24
N LYS A 35 22.92 -5.34 -14.17
CA LYS A 35 22.82 -6.74 -13.70
C LYS A 35 21.40 -7.11 -13.29
N ALA A 36 20.62 -6.16 -12.77
CA ALA A 36 19.21 -6.34 -12.44
C ALA A 36 18.27 -6.25 -13.66
N GLY A 37 18.79 -6.15 -14.89
CA GLY A 37 17.99 -6.09 -16.12
C GLY A 37 17.14 -4.82 -16.26
N LYS A 38 17.41 -3.78 -15.46
CA LYS A 38 16.62 -2.54 -15.48
C LYS A 38 17.14 -1.63 -16.61
N HIS A 39 16.34 -1.44 -17.65
CA HIS A 39 16.68 -0.54 -18.76
C HIS A 39 16.89 0.90 -18.26
N LEU A 40 18.01 1.50 -18.69
CA LEU A 40 18.30 2.92 -18.47
C LEU A 40 17.50 3.75 -19.47
N GLU A 41 16.53 4.49 -18.93
CA GLU A 41 15.90 5.66 -19.54
C GLU A 41 15.15 5.40 -20.87
N GLU A 42 13.83 5.19 -20.79
CA GLU A 42 12.94 5.62 -21.87
C GLU A 42 12.53 7.09 -21.63
N PRO A 43 12.76 8.00 -22.60
CA PRO A 43 12.31 9.38 -22.47
C PRO A 43 10.78 9.47 -22.42
N PHE A 44 10.27 10.42 -21.64
CA PHE A 44 8.83 10.63 -21.50
C PHE A 44 8.22 11.03 -22.85
N THR A 45 7.54 10.08 -23.49
CA THR A 45 6.86 10.29 -24.76
C THR A 45 5.36 10.15 -24.60
N LEU A 46 4.60 11.07 -25.19
CA LEU A 46 3.12 11.03 -25.18
C LEU A 46 2.57 9.73 -25.80
N LYS A 47 3.30 9.16 -26.77
CA LYS A 47 2.98 7.85 -27.36
C LYS A 47 3.17 6.71 -26.34
N GLY A 48 4.24 6.77 -25.53
CA GLY A 48 4.45 5.85 -24.42
C GLY A 48 3.36 5.93 -23.36
N LEU A 49 2.92 7.14 -23.02
CA LEU A 49 1.79 7.36 -22.11
C LEU A 49 0.49 6.72 -22.63
N GLN A 50 0.14 6.95 -23.90
CA GLN A 50 -1.05 6.33 -24.50
C GLN A 50 -0.95 4.79 -24.54
N ARG A 51 0.26 4.24 -24.72
CA ARG A 51 0.51 2.79 -24.63
C ARG A 51 0.21 2.28 -23.21
N ILE A 52 0.72 2.96 -22.19
CA ILE A 52 0.54 2.55 -20.78
C ILE A 52 -0.93 2.62 -20.36
N LEU A 53 -1.65 3.70 -20.72
CA LEU A 53 -3.06 3.86 -20.38
C LEU A 53 -3.98 2.82 -21.05
N LYS A 54 -3.54 2.22 -22.16
CA LYS A 54 -4.25 1.12 -22.82
C LYS A 54 -3.97 -0.25 -22.19
N LYS A 55 -2.91 -0.37 -21.39
CA LYS A 55 -2.57 -1.63 -20.71
C LYS A 55 -3.45 -1.84 -19.49
N TRP A 56 -3.80 -3.10 -19.26
CA TRP A 56 -4.58 -3.50 -18.09
C TRP A 56 -3.83 -3.25 -16.78
N HIS A 57 -2.48 -3.35 -16.79
CA HIS A 57 -1.61 -3.08 -15.64
C HIS A 57 -1.97 -1.77 -14.94
N PHE A 58 -2.13 -0.69 -15.71
CA PHE A 58 -2.43 0.63 -15.15
C PHE A 58 -3.77 0.65 -14.41
N TRP A 59 -4.83 0.15 -15.02
CA TRP A 59 -6.19 0.20 -14.45
C TRP A 59 -6.35 -0.71 -13.24
N VAL A 60 -5.82 -1.94 -13.33
CA VAL A 60 -5.99 -2.95 -12.27
C VAL A 60 -5.15 -2.60 -11.05
N TYR A 61 -3.88 -2.21 -11.21
CA TYR A 61 -3.03 -1.82 -10.08
C TYR A 61 -3.52 -0.53 -9.43
N THR A 62 -3.98 0.44 -10.22
CA THR A 62 -4.54 1.69 -9.69
C THR A 62 -5.83 1.44 -8.91
N ALA A 63 -6.72 0.60 -9.43
CA ALA A 63 -7.96 0.24 -8.73
C ALA A 63 -7.66 -0.48 -7.41
N TYR A 64 -6.81 -1.51 -7.42
CA TYR A 64 -6.40 -2.22 -6.22
C TYR A 64 -5.87 -1.28 -5.15
N TYR A 65 -4.87 -0.46 -5.50
CA TYR A 65 -4.18 0.37 -4.52
C TYR A 65 -5.09 1.48 -3.98
N THR A 66 -6.02 1.98 -4.81
CA THR A 66 -7.04 2.93 -4.36
C THR A 66 -7.96 2.29 -3.31
N PHE A 67 -8.47 1.09 -3.57
CA PHE A 67 -9.32 0.38 -2.60
C PHE A 67 -8.56 0.04 -1.32
N PHE A 68 -7.30 -0.37 -1.46
CA PHE A 68 -6.42 -0.66 -0.34
C PHE A 68 -6.21 0.57 0.56
N ILE A 69 -5.74 1.70 0.02
CA ILE A 69 -5.54 2.94 0.82
C ILE A 69 -6.86 3.43 1.44
N CYS A 70 -7.98 3.32 0.73
CA CYS A 70 -9.26 3.75 1.27
C CYS A 70 -9.74 2.85 2.43
N SER A 71 -9.28 1.59 2.49
CA SER A 71 -9.62 0.67 3.58
C SER A 71 -8.81 0.90 4.87
N GLU A 72 -7.67 1.59 4.80
CA GLU A 72 -6.78 1.77 5.96
C GLU A 72 -7.29 2.79 6.99
N ASN A 73 -8.34 3.54 6.66
CA ASN A 73 -8.81 4.65 7.48
C ASN A 73 -9.37 4.24 8.85
N ILE A 74 -9.73 2.96 9.04
CA ILE A 74 -10.29 2.43 10.31
C ILE A 74 -9.43 2.81 11.52
N GLY A 75 -8.10 2.66 11.41
CA GLY A 75 -7.17 2.85 12.54
C GLY A 75 -7.20 4.29 13.09
N SER A 76 -7.44 5.28 12.23
CA SER A 76 -7.50 6.71 12.59
C SER A 76 -8.69 7.05 13.49
N TYR A 77 -9.75 6.23 13.48
CA TYR A 77 -10.97 6.46 14.25
C TYR A 77 -10.96 5.83 15.64
N MET A 78 -9.89 5.10 16.01
CA MET A 78 -9.71 4.57 17.36
C MET A 78 -9.77 5.67 18.43
N ASN A 79 -9.19 6.84 18.13
CA ASN A 79 -9.25 8.02 19.01
C ASN A 79 -10.69 8.43 19.34
N LEU A 80 -11.57 8.44 18.34
CA LEU A 80 -12.96 8.85 18.53
C LEU A 80 -13.74 7.82 19.34
N TRP A 81 -13.45 6.53 19.14
CA TRP A 81 -14.00 5.48 19.97
C TRP A 81 -13.54 5.59 21.43
N LEU A 82 -12.24 5.78 21.69
CA LEU A 82 -11.72 5.95 23.05
C LEU A 82 -12.33 7.16 23.75
N LYS A 83 -12.55 8.26 23.00
CA LYS A 83 -13.23 9.45 23.50
C LYS A 83 -14.69 9.19 23.85
N SER A 84 -15.40 8.35 23.09
CA SER A 84 -16.80 7.99 23.36
C SER A 84 -17.01 7.19 24.65
N LEU A 85 -15.96 6.53 25.16
CA LEU A 85 -16.04 5.70 26.37
C LEU A 85 -16.00 6.51 27.67
N ASP A 86 -15.59 7.80 27.62
CA ASP A 86 -15.47 8.74 28.74
C ASP A 86 -14.73 8.20 30.00
N ARG A 87 -13.86 7.21 29.80
CA ARG A 87 -13.11 6.51 30.87
C ARG A 87 -11.60 6.72 30.80
N TYR A 88 -11.10 7.34 29.73
CA TYR A 88 -9.68 7.47 29.44
C TYR A 88 -9.26 8.94 29.44
N SER A 89 -8.06 9.22 29.96
CA SER A 89 -7.51 10.58 29.92
C SER A 89 -7.14 11.00 28.49
N VAL A 90 -7.04 12.31 28.24
CA VAL A 90 -6.63 12.85 26.94
C VAL A 90 -5.25 12.31 26.52
N SER A 91 -4.34 12.13 27.48
CA SER A 91 -3.02 11.53 27.22
C SER A 91 -3.13 10.07 26.79
N GLN A 92 -3.99 9.28 27.44
CA GLN A 92 -4.23 7.88 27.08
C GLN A 92 -4.88 7.73 25.71
N ILE A 93 -5.87 8.58 25.40
CA ILE A 93 -6.55 8.58 24.09
C ILE A 93 -5.54 8.74 22.95
N ASN A 94 -4.57 9.65 23.10
CA ASN A 94 -3.55 9.87 22.07
C ASN A 94 -2.43 8.82 22.08
N THR A 95 -2.13 8.20 23.23
CA THR A 95 -1.03 7.24 23.36
C THR A 95 -1.41 5.87 22.81
N TYR A 96 -2.63 5.39 23.08
CA TYR A 96 -3.04 4.03 22.70
C TYR A 96 -3.03 3.72 21.19
N PRO A 97 -3.46 4.63 20.29
CA PRO A 97 -3.36 4.42 18.85
C PRO A 97 -1.93 4.43 18.32
N THR A 98 -0.95 5.00 19.05
CA THR A 98 0.46 4.97 18.58
C THR A 98 1.00 3.55 18.48
N VAL A 99 0.43 2.61 19.24
CA VAL A 99 0.74 1.18 19.16
C VAL A 99 0.37 0.61 17.78
N ILE A 100 -0.65 1.14 17.10
CA ILE A 100 -0.97 0.73 15.72
C ILE A 100 0.23 0.99 14.81
N ASN A 101 0.84 2.18 14.90
CA ASN A 101 2.02 2.51 14.09
C ASN A 101 3.22 1.62 14.43
N ALA A 102 3.41 1.29 15.70
CA ALA A 102 4.46 0.35 16.12
C ALA A 102 4.24 -1.04 15.51
N ILE A 103 3.01 -1.54 15.51
CA ILE A 103 2.64 -2.80 14.84
C ILE A 103 2.90 -2.69 13.34
N THR A 104 2.50 -1.60 12.68
CA THR A 104 2.76 -1.36 11.26
C THR A 104 4.25 -1.47 10.92
N ILE A 105 5.14 -0.92 11.76
CA ILE A 105 6.60 -1.02 11.54
C ILE A 105 7.04 -2.49 11.59
N VAL A 106 6.65 -3.21 12.64
CA VAL A 106 7.04 -4.62 12.82
C VAL A 106 6.49 -5.47 11.69
N THR A 107 5.22 -5.31 11.32
CA THR A 107 4.59 -6.08 10.25
C THR A 107 5.21 -5.77 8.89
N THR A 108 5.54 -4.51 8.61
CA THR A 108 6.25 -4.12 7.38
C THR A 108 7.61 -4.82 7.28
N LEU A 109 8.39 -4.85 8.35
CA LEU A 109 9.69 -5.53 8.38
C LEU A 109 9.55 -7.04 8.22
N CYS A 110 8.62 -7.66 8.95
CA CYS A 110 8.34 -9.09 8.83
C CYS A 110 7.89 -9.45 7.41
N TYR A 111 6.97 -8.69 6.82
CA TYR A 111 6.53 -8.92 5.45
C TYR A 111 7.65 -8.72 4.44
N GLY A 112 8.55 -7.74 4.65
CA GLY A 112 9.75 -7.57 3.85
C GLY A 112 10.65 -8.81 3.87
N TRP A 113 11.02 -9.29 5.07
CA TRP A 113 11.86 -10.48 5.22
C TRP A 113 11.21 -11.75 4.66
N VAL A 114 9.92 -11.95 4.90
CA VAL A 114 9.17 -13.11 4.39
C VAL A 114 9.02 -13.03 2.87
N SER A 115 8.74 -11.85 2.33
CA SER A 115 8.67 -11.61 0.87
C SER A 115 10.00 -11.90 0.20
N ASP A 116 11.11 -11.40 0.76
CA ASP A 116 12.44 -11.58 0.19
C ASP A 116 12.93 -13.02 0.34
N GLY A 117 12.58 -13.70 1.43
CA GLY A 117 12.94 -15.09 1.66
C GLY A 117 12.17 -16.08 0.77
N LEU A 118 10.86 -15.85 0.57
CA LEU A 118 10.01 -16.76 -0.20
C LEU A 118 9.92 -16.40 -1.69
N GLN A 119 10.37 -15.20 -2.09
CA GLN A 119 10.22 -14.66 -3.45
C GLN A 119 8.76 -14.65 -3.97
N VAL A 120 7.78 -14.85 -3.09
CA VAL A 120 6.35 -14.86 -3.42
C VAL A 120 5.62 -13.74 -2.66
N ARG A 121 5.04 -12.81 -3.41
CA ARG A 121 4.45 -11.59 -2.85
C ARG A 121 2.94 -11.66 -2.69
N ALA A 122 2.27 -12.29 -3.65
CA ALA A 122 0.81 -12.38 -3.65
C ALA A 122 0.24 -13.01 -2.36
N PRO A 123 0.79 -14.13 -1.81
CA PRO A 123 0.24 -14.74 -0.59
C PRO A 123 0.31 -13.83 0.64
N ILE A 124 1.36 -13.02 0.75
CA ILE A 124 1.55 -12.08 1.86
C ILE A 124 0.50 -10.98 1.81
N VAL A 125 0.22 -10.48 0.61
CA VAL A 125 -0.83 -9.47 0.39
C VAL A 125 -2.22 -10.05 0.69
N TYR A 126 -2.51 -11.29 0.26
CA TYR A 126 -3.77 -11.96 0.62
C TYR A 126 -3.93 -12.15 2.13
N PHE A 127 -2.88 -12.59 2.82
CA PHE A 127 -2.90 -12.73 4.28
C PHE A 127 -3.26 -11.40 4.95
N SER A 128 -2.60 -10.31 4.54
CA SER A 128 -2.88 -8.98 5.04
C SER A 128 -4.34 -8.55 4.81
N LEU A 129 -4.88 -8.78 3.62
CA LEU A 129 -6.29 -8.47 3.30
C LEU A 129 -7.26 -9.28 4.16
N THR A 130 -6.99 -10.57 4.42
CA THR A 130 -7.86 -11.40 5.27
C THR A 130 -7.88 -10.93 6.72
N VAL A 131 -6.72 -10.53 7.27
CA VAL A 131 -6.62 -9.97 8.62
C VAL A 131 -7.39 -8.65 8.71
N CYS A 132 -7.27 -7.80 7.68
CA CYS A 132 -8.00 -6.54 7.61
C CYS A 132 -9.52 -6.76 7.49
N PHE A 133 -9.95 -7.73 6.66
CA PHE A 133 -11.36 -8.09 6.52
C PHE A 133 -11.97 -8.56 7.84
N PHE A 134 -11.23 -9.38 8.59
CA PHE A 134 -11.63 -9.84 9.92
C PHE A 134 -11.78 -8.66 10.90
N ALA A 135 -10.81 -7.74 10.93
CA ALA A 135 -10.86 -6.55 11.77
C ALA A 135 -12.05 -5.63 11.42
N ALA A 136 -12.26 -5.35 10.13
CA ALA A 136 -13.36 -4.52 9.65
C ALA A 136 -14.73 -5.13 9.97
N THR A 137 -14.88 -6.44 9.80
CA THR A 137 -16.14 -7.16 10.09
C THR A 137 -16.49 -7.12 11.57
N ASN A 138 -15.51 -7.37 12.45
CA ASN A 138 -15.72 -7.27 13.91
C ASN A 138 -16.14 -5.86 14.32
N LEU A 139 -15.52 -4.83 13.75
CA LEU A 139 -15.87 -3.44 14.01
C LEU A 139 -17.22 -3.02 13.40
N ALA A 140 -17.69 -3.69 12.34
CA ALA A 140 -19.01 -3.47 11.76
C ALA A 140 -20.15 -4.05 12.62
N VAL A 141 -19.98 -5.25 13.17
CA VAL A 141 -21.00 -5.94 13.98
C VAL A 141 -21.23 -5.20 15.32
N TRP A 142 -20.16 -4.76 15.98
CA TRP A 142 -20.11 -3.96 17.21
C TRP A 142 -20.82 -4.51 18.48
N ASP A 143 -22.08 -4.93 18.40
CA ASP A 143 -22.93 -5.26 19.56
C ASP A 143 -22.64 -6.65 20.16
N GLY A 144 -22.08 -7.58 19.38
CA GLY A 144 -21.74 -8.94 19.84
C GLY A 144 -20.26 -9.15 20.19
N VAL A 145 -19.43 -8.12 20.06
CA VAL A 145 -17.97 -8.26 20.12
C VAL A 145 -17.45 -7.90 21.52
N PRO A 146 -16.69 -8.80 22.20
CA PRO A 146 -16.08 -8.51 23.49
C PRO A 146 -15.19 -7.26 23.45
N PHE A 147 -15.11 -6.53 24.57
CA PHE A 147 -14.31 -5.29 24.64
C PHE A 147 -12.86 -5.50 24.19
N GLY A 148 -12.21 -6.59 24.61
CA GLY A 148 -10.84 -6.92 24.18
C GLY A 148 -10.72 -7.21 22.69
N LEU A 149 -11.76 -7.79 22.06
CA LEU A 149 -11.75 -8.08 20.63
C LEU A 149 -11.92 -6.80 19.78
N LYS A 150 -12.57 -5.75 20.32
CA LYS A 150 -12.61 -4.41 19.70
C LYS A 150 -11.22 -3.78 19.68
N TRP A 151 -10.49 -3.84 20.80
CA TRP A 151 -9.09 -3.39 20.87
C TRP A 151 -8.19 -4.16 19.91
N ALA A 152 -8.28 -5.49 19.91
CA ALA A 152 -7.51 -6.32 18.99
C ALA A 152 -7.82 -5.97 17.53
N SER A 153 -9.09 -5.74 17.17
CA SER A 153 -9.48 -5.37 15.80
C SER A 153 -8.89 -4.03 15.37
N PHE A 154 -8.84 -3.02 16.25
CA PHE A 154 -8.14 -1.77 15.96
C PHE A 154 -6.63 -1.94 15.79
N TYR A 155 -6.00 -2.83 16.56
CA TYR A 155 -4.57 -3.10 16.41
C TYR A 155 -4.24 -3.93 15.17
N LEU A 156 -5.13 -4.84 14.78
CA LEU A 156 -4.99 -5.63 13.57
C LEU A 156 -5.02 -4.77 12.29
N THR A 157 -5.57 -3.55 12.32
CA THR A 157 -5.51 -2.67 11.15
C THR A 157 -4.07 -2.24 10.80
N GLY A 158 -3.14 -2.30 11.75
CA GLY A 158 -1.70 -2.08 11.49
C GLY A 158 -1.06 -3.17 10.62
N PHE A 159 -1.64 -4.39 10.59
CA PHE A 159 -1.19 -5.44 9.66
C PHE A 159 -1.50 -5.10 8.21
N ALA A 160 -2.64 -4.43 7.95
CA ALA A 160 -3.01 -3.96 6.62
C ALA A 160 -1.98 -2.98 6.08
N GLN A 161 -1.69 -1.93 6.84
CA GLN A 161 -0.77 -0.86 6.44
C GLN A 161 0.63 -1.38 6.09
N GLY A 162 1.10 -2.42 6.78
CA GLY A 162 2.41 -3.01 6.51
C GLY A 162 2.52 -3.71 5.15
N SER A 163 1.41 -4.08 4.50
CA SER A 163 1.42 -4.76 3.20
C SER A 163 1.50 -3.84 1.99
N GLY A 164 1.26 -2.53 2.16
CA GLY A 164 1.32 -1.54 1.08
C GLY A 164 2.67 -1.53 0.34
N PRO A 165 3.81 -1.47 1.04
CA PRO A 165 5.13 -1.53 0.41
C PRO A 165 5.36 -2.81 -0.40
N VAL A 166 4.91 -3.97 0.10
CA VAL A 166 5.08 -5.26 -0.60
C VAL A 166 4.34 -5.25 -1.93
N PHE A 167 3.13 -4.69 -1.97
CA PHE A 167 2.38 -4.53 -3.21
C PHE A 167 3.09 -3.61 -4.20
N LEU A 168 3.62 -2.46 -3.75
CA LEU A 168 4.39 -1.57 -4.62
C LEU A 168 5.66 -2.24 -5.15
N THR A 169 6.34 -3.06 -4.35
CA THR A 169 7.48 -3.84 -4.84
C THR A 169 7.03 -4.88 -5.88
N MET A 170 5.89 -5.56 -5.66
CA MET A 170 5.32 -6.49 -6.63
C MET A 170 5.06 -5.80 -7.98
N VAL A 171 4.44 -4.61 -7.99
CA VAL A 171 4.24 -3.83 -9.21
C VAL A 171 5.58 -3.43 -9.85
N ASN A 172 6.57 -3.06 -9.05
CA ASN A 172 7.92 -2.71 -9.53
C ASN A 172 8.61 -3.84 -10.30
N GLU A 173 8.44 -5.09 -9.87
CA GLU A 173 9.02 -6.27 -10.54
C GLU A 173 8.29 -6.63 -11.82
N HIS A 174 6.96 -6.63 -11.81
CA HIS A 174 6.18 -6.95 -13.00
C HIS A 174 6.39 -5.91 -14.11
N CYS A 175 6.52 -4.63 -13.73
CA CYS A 175 6.84 -3.57 -14.68
C CYS A 175 8.35 -3.41 -14.92
N ALA A 176 9.20 -4.38 -14.55
CA ALA A 176 10.66 -4.23 -14.70
C ALA A 176 11.11 -4.11 -16.16
N GLY A 177 10.35 -4.67 -17.11
CA GLY A 177 10.67 -4.65 -18.55
C GLY A 177 10.57 -3.27 -19.20
N ASP A 178 9.74 -2.37 -18.68
CA ASP A 178 9.57 -1.00 -19.20
C ASP A 178 9.74 0.02 -18.07
N SER A 179 10.86 0.74 -18.11
CA SER A 179 11.24 1.71 -17.08
C SER A 179 10.29 2.91 -17.00
N LEU A 180 9.67 3.29 -18.13
CA LEU A 180 8.73 4.41 -18.23
C LEU A 180 7.35 3.98 -17.69
N GLU A 181 6.88 2.80 -18.09
CA GLU A 181 5.64 2.20 -17.58
C GLU A 181 5.68 2.06 -16.06
N ARG A 182 6.76 1.51 -15.51
CA ARG A 182 6.92 1.34 -14.06
C ARG A 182 6.80 2.66 -13.29
N LYS A 183 7.58 3.67 -13.71
CA LYS A 183 7.60 4.98 -13.03
C LYS A 183 6.23 5.64 -13.09
N PHE A 184 5.60 5.58 -14.25
CA PHE A 184 4.29 6.20 -14.45
C PHE A 184 3.21 5.49 -13.63
N ILE A 185 3.11 4.16 -13.70
CA ILE A 185 2.12 3.40 -12.93
C ILE A 185 2.29 3.65 -11.43
N LEU A 186 3.50 3.50 -10.87
CA LEU A 186 3.71 3.68 -9.43
C LEU A 186 3.38 5.11 -8.96
N GLY A 187 3.78 6.12 -9.75
CA GLY A 187 3.47 7.51 -9.43
C GLY A 187 1.97 7.78 -9.47
N THR A 188 1.32 7.44 -10.59
CA THR A 188 -0.11 7.71 -10.79
C THR A 188 -0.99 6.89 -9.85
N THR A 189 -0.70 5.61 -9.65
CA THR A 189 -1.42 4.75 -8.72
C THR A 189 -1.41 5.35 -7.31
N ASN A 190 -0.26 5.87 -6.86
CA ASN A 190 -0.16 6.52 -5.56
C ASN A 190 -0.94 7.84 -5.50
N SER A 191 -0.79 8.71 -6.51
CA SER A 191 -1.51 9.99 -6.57
C SER A 191 -3.02 9.83 -6.62
N VAL A 192 -3.53 8.89 -7.42
CA VAL A 192 -4.97 8.61 -7.53
C VAL A 192 -5.52 8.06 -6.22
N ALA A 193 -4.83 7.10 -5.60
CA ALA A 193 -5.27 6.52 -4.34
C ALA A 193 -5.41 7.57 -3.22
N TYR A 194 -4.43 8.48 -3.08
CA TYR A 194 -4.52 9.57 -2.11
C TYR A 194 -5.57 10.63 -2.48
N ALA A 195 -5.82 10.88 -3.77
CA ALA A 195 -6.89 11.76 -4.20
C ALA A 195 -8.27 11.24 -3.77
N PHE A 196 -8.49 9.92 -3.86
CA PHE A 196 -9.72 9.27 -3.38
C PHE A 196 -9.78 9.21 -1.84
N ASN A 197 -8.65 8.92 -1.18
CA ASN A 197 -8.54 8.91 0.27
C ASN A 197 -8.82 10.29 0.91
N ALA A 198 -8.63 11.39 0.18
CA ALA A 198 -8.89 12.72 0.71
C ALA A 198 -10.38 13.00 1.02
N TRP A 199 -11.32 12.35 0.32
CA TRP A 199 -12.74 12.64 0.46
C TRP A 199 -13.58 11.44 0.90
N ILE A 200 -13.20 10.20 0.57
CA ILE A 200 -13.96 8.99 0.96
C ILE A 200 -14.13 8.89 2.48
N PRO A 201 -13.11 9.12 3.32
CA PRO A 201 -13.24 9.04 4.78
C PRO A 201 -14.19 10.09 5.36
N LEU A 202 -14.24 11.29 4.77
CA LEU A 202 -15.16 12.34 5.20
C LEU A 202 -16.62 11.91 5.05
N ILE A 203 -16.94 11.16 4.00
CA ILE A 203 -18.30 10.67 3.74
C ILE A 203 -18.60 9.42 4.58
N THR A 204 -17.64 8.49 4.62
CA THR A 204 -17.84 7.15 5.20
C THR A 204 -17.76 7.13 6.72
N TYR A 205 -16.93 7.97 7.33
CA TYR A 205 -16.76 8.06 8.78
C TYR A 205 -17.20 9.42 9.31
N ASN A 206 -18.48 9.75 9.07
CA ASN A 206 -19.08 10.94 9.62
C ASN A 206 -19.11 10.87 11.17
N THR A 207 -18.57 11.89 11.83
CA THR A 207 -18.46 11.99 13.30
C THR A 207 -19.81 11.99 14.00
N ASN A 208 -20.90 12.29 13.30
CA ASN A 208 -22.27 12.24 13.83
C ASN A 208 -22.72 10.81 14.20
N TYR A 209 -22.11 9.78 13.61
CA TYR A 209 -22.41 8.36 13.93
C TYR A 209 -21.45 7.76 14.96
N ALA A 210 -20.63 8.57 15.62
CA ALA A 210 -19.80 8.10 16.74
C ALA A 210 -20.69 7.51 17.85
N PRO A 211 -20.34 6.37 18.47
CA PRO A 211 -19.14 5.54 18.30
C PRO A 211 -19.28 4.43 17.24
N ARG A 212 -20.44 4.33 16.61
CA ARG A 212 -20.84 3.20 15.79
C ARG A 212 -20.71 3.57 14.31
N PHE A 213 -19.50 3.43 13.77
CA PHE A 213 -19.23 3.67 12.35
C PHE A 213 -19.68 2.51 11.46
N LEU A 214 -20.93 2.07 11.60
CA LEU A 214 -21.45 0.90 10.87
C LEU A 214 -21.37 1.11 9.35
N VAL A 215 -21.67 2.32 8.87
CA VAL A 215 -21.54 2.68 7.46
C VAL A 215 -20.08 2.68 7.02
N GLY A 216 -19.19 3.32 7.78
CA GLY A 216 -17.75 3.37 7.45
C GLY A 216 -17.08 2.00 7.45
N ASN A 217 -17.37 1.18 8.46
CA ASN A 217 -16.82 -0.17 8.58
C ASN A 217 -17.39 -1.13 7.51
N SER A 218 -18.68 -1.00 7.15
CA SER A 218 -19.30 -1.80 6.08
C SER A 218 -18.77 -1.41 4.70
N VAL A 219 -18.62 -0.11 4.42
CA VAL A 219 -17.99 0.38 3.19
C VAL A 219 -16.53 -0.10 3.12
N THR A 220 -15.82 -0.07 4.25
CA THR A 220 -14.44 -0.56 4.30
C THR A 220 -14.35 -2.07 4.02
N ALA A 221 -15.24 -2.88 4.61
CA ALA A 221 -15.31 -4.30 4.29
C ALA A 221 -15.59 -4.54 2.80
N GLY A 222 -16.50 -3.76 2.19
CA GLY A 222 -16.75 -3.79 0.74
C GLY A 222 -15.52 -3.41 -0.08
N LEU A 223 -14.78 -2.36 0.31
CA LEU A 223 -13.54 -1.95 -0.34
C LEU A 223 -12.46 -3.04 -0.25
N ILE A 224 -12.37 -3.77 0.88
CA ILE A 224 -11.44 -4.89 1.04
C ILE A 224 -11.81 -6.04 0.09
N VAL A 225 -13.10 -6.34 -0.08
CA VAL A 225 -13.55 -7.36 -1.05
C VAL A 225 -13.23 -6.92 -2.48
N CYS A 226 -13.44 -5.65 -2.82
CA CYS A 226 -13.04 -5.09 -4.12
C CYS A 226 -11.51 -5.13 -4.32
N ALA A 227 -10.72 -4.86 -3.28
CA ALA A 227 -9.27 -4.99 -3.30
C ALA A 227 -8.85 -6.45 -3.52
N ALA A 228 -9.47 -7.41 -2.82
CA ALA A 228 -9.19 -8.83 -3.02
C ALA A 228 -9.56 -9.28 -4.45
N ALA A 229 -10.71 -8.87 -4.97
CA ALA A 229 -11.14 -9.18 -6.33
C ALA A 229 -10.19 -8.60 -7.38
N THR A 230 -9.80 -7.33 -7.25
CA THR A 230 -8.84 -6.70 -8.17
C THR A 230 -7.44 -7.31 -8.06
N LEU A 231 -7.01 -7.75 -6.87
CA LEU A 231 -5.77 -8.49 -6.70
C LEU A 231 -5.82 -9.87 -7.36
N THR A 232 -6.94 -10.61 -7.22
CA THR A 232 -7.11 -11.91 -7.91
C THR A 232 -7.09 -11.73 -9.42
N LEU A 233 -7.73 -10.69 -9.94
CA LEU A 233 -7.70 -10.34 -11.35
C LEU A 233 -6.28 -9.97 -11.79
N ALA A 234 -5.54 -9.20 -10.99
CA ALA A 234 -4.15 -8.87 -11.28
C ALA A 234 -3.28 -10.13 -11.36
N VAL A 235 -3.35 -11.02 -10.36
CA VAL A 235 -2.58 -12.27 -10.33
C VAL A 235 -2.97 -13.20 -11.49
N TRP A 236 -4.25 -13.28 -11.83
CA TRP A 236 -4.70 -14.08 -12.97
C TRP A 236 -4.18 -13.53 -14.31
N LEU A 237 -4.25 -12.21 -14.52
CA LEU A 237 -3.71 -11.57 -15.72
C LEU A 237 -2.18 -11.70 -15.79
N GLN A 238 -1.48 -11.61 -14.65
CA GLN A 238 -0.05 -11.86 -14.56
C GLN A 238 0.32 -13.28 -14.99
N LYS A 239 -0.40 -14.29 -14.50
CA LYS A 239 -0.19 -15.69 -14.89
C LYS A 239 -0.45 -15.90 -16.38
N ARG A 240 -1.53 -15.34 -16.91
CA ARG A 240 -1.86 -15.42 -18.34
C ARG A 240 -0.78 -14.79 -19.22
N ASP A 241 -0.27 -13.63 -18.83
CA ASP A 241 0.76 -12.94 -19.59
C ASP A 241 2.12 -13.67 -19.47
N ALA A 242 2.42 -14.31 -18.33
CA ALA A 242 3.60 -15.18 -18.17
C ALA A 242 3.53 -16.45 -19.03
N GLU A 243 2.35 -17.10 -19.08
CA GLU A 243 2.08 -18.26 -19.95
C GLU A 243 2.19 -17.90 -21.43
N ALA A 244 1.69 -16.71 -21.83
CA ALA A 244 1.81 -16.22 -23.20
C ALA A 244 3.26 -15.88 -23.61
N GLU A 245 4.09 -15.47 -22.66
CA GLU A 245 5.53 -15.20 -22.87
C GLU A 245 6.41 -16.46 -22.79
N GLY A 246 5.85 -17.63 -22.45
CA GLY A 246 6.61 -18.88 -22.31
C GLY A 246 7.64 -18.88 -21.18
N LYS A 247 7.45 -18.02 -20.17
CA LYS A 247 8.28 -18.01 -18.95
C LYS A 247 7.65 -18.96 -17.95
N ASP A 248 8.32 -20.09 -17.69
CA ASP A 248 7.89 -21.01 -16.63
C ASP A 248 7.87 -20.28 -15.28
N VAL A 249 6.71 -20.42 -14.60
CA VAL A 249 6.38 -19.82 -13.28
C VAL A 249 7.24 -20.39 -12.17
#